data_AF-A0A171BDT2-F1
#
_entry.id   AF-A0A171BDT2-F1
#
_cell.length_a   1.000
_cell.length_b   1.000
_cell.length_c   1.000
_cell.angle_alpha   90.00
_cell.angle_beta   90.00
_cell.angle_gamma   90.00
#
_symmetry.space_group_name_H-M   'P 1'
#
loop_
_entity.id
_entity.type
_entity.pdbx_description
1 polymer ?
#
loop_
_entity_poly.entity_id
_entity_poly.type
_entity_poly.pdbx_seq_one_letter_code
_entity_poly.pdbx_strand_id
1 'polypeptide(L)'
;MWFESLTDSVFALGAAARETQRAARTAELEHAAYDPDRIRLLDAAVHIDNAPSSVPFRPHDAAVFTIGDTLSKTVRVLRELYLNTALAYGYGTAWAIGQVLDGQQPQTVKLGRTGDGHYKLPADLCPVPPAMPALEQWSGYRKFEQARARLLDIEDAGNVAEYLDQQPYLSDRDATDLHAALDIVAGHADAAYAYGVLAESALHFVLLNAKAQHTHTRA
;
A
#
# COMPACT_ATOMS: atom_id res chain seq x y z
N MET A 1 21.37 -19.81 7.03
CA MET A 1 22.20 -18.76 7.68
C MET A 1 21.34 -17.51 7.90
N TRP A 2 21.69 -16.60 8.83
CA TRP A 2 20.80 -15.46 9.18
C TRP A 2 20.42 -14.58 7.97
N PHE A 3 21.32 -14.42 7.01
CA PHE A 3 21.07 -13.68 5.77
C PHE A 3 20.03 -14.34 4.86
N GLU A 4 19.95 -15.67 4.79
CA GLU A 4 18.94 -16.37 3.98
C GLU A 4 17.56 -16.16 4.59
N SER A 5 17.44 -16.35 5.91
CA SER A 5 16.18 -16.15 6.63
C SER A 5 15.68 -14.71 6.52
N LEU A 6 16.60 -13.73 6.54
CA LEU A 6 16.23 -12.32 6.37
C LEU A 6 15.75 -12.04 4.94
N THR A 7 16.45 -12.55 3.94
CA THR A 7 16.04 -12.45 2.53
C THR A 7 14.67 -13.10 2.32
N ASP A 8 14.43 -14.30 2.85
CA ASP A 8 13.12 -14.98 2.76
C ASP A 8 12.01 -14.15 3.42
N SER A 9 12.30 -13.55 4.59
CA SER A 9 11.36 -12.69 5.30
C SER A 9 10.98 -11.45 4.51
N VAL A 10 11.94 -10.79 3.85
CA VAL A 10 11.68 -9.62 3.00
C VAL A 10 10.96 -10.04 1.71
N PHE A 11 11.36 -11.15 1.11
CA PHE A 11 10.71 -11.69 -0.07
C PHE A 11 9.24 -12.03 0.19
N ALA A 12 8.91 -12.56 1.37
CA ALA A 12 7.54 -12.84 1.77
C ALA A 12 6.68 -11.56 1.87
N LEU A 13 7.23 -10.47 2.41
CA LEU A 13 6.56 -9.16 2.42
C LEU A 13 6.32 -8.64 0.99
N GLY A 14 7.34 -8.71 0.14
CA GLY A 14 7.24 -8.30 -1.27
C GLY A 14 6.25 -9.16 -2.05
N ALA A 15 6.18 -10.47 -1.77
CA ALA A 15 5.19 -11.37 -2.37
C ALA A 15 3.76 -11.00 -1.94
N ALA A 16 3.54 -10.73 -0.65
CA ALA A 16 2.24 -10.28 -0.16
C ALA A 16 1.82 -8.97 -0.86
N ALA A 17 2.70 -7.98 -0.94
CA ALA A 17 2.43 -6.71 -1.61
C ALA A 17 2.15 -6.86 -3.12
N ARG A 18 2.84 -7.79 -3.81
CA ARG A 18 2.56 -8.09 -5.22
C ARG A 18 1.19 -8.72 -5.45
N GLU A 19 0.82 -9.68 -4.61
CA GLU A 19 -0.48 -10.35 -4.75
C GLU A 19 -1.64 -9.37 -4.45
N THR A 20 -1.49 -8.52 -3.43
CA THR A 20 -2.50 -7.51 -3.12
C THR A 20 -2.57 -6.40 -4.18
N GLN A 21 -1.44 -5.98 -4.76
CA GLN A 21 -1.43 -5.06 -5.91
C GLN A 21 -2.25 -5.61 -7.07
N ARG A 22 -2.03 -6.88 -7.43
CA ARG A 22 -2.76 -7.54 -8.53
C ARG A 22 -4.25 -7.64 -8.21
N ALA A 23 -4.60 -8.02 -6.98
CA ALA A 23 -5.98 -8.12 -6.54
C ALA A 23 -6.69 -6.76 -6.59
N ALA A 24 -6.07 -5.70 -6.05
CA ALA A 24 -6.59 -4.34 -6.07
C ALA A 24 -6.83 -3.86 -7.50
N ARG A 25 -5.83 -4.01 -8.38
CA ARG A 25 -5.95 -3.61 -9.79
C ARG A 25 -7.02 -4.39 -10.54
N THR A 26 -7.17 -5.68 -10.25
CA THR A 26 -8.24 -6.49 -10.85
C THR A 26 -9.61 -6.00 -10.40
N ALA A 27 -9.79 -5.73 -9.12
CA ALA A 27 -11.04 -5.21 -8.60
C ALA A 27 -11.40 -3.84 -9.19
N GLU A 28 -10.42 -2.95 -9.37
CA GLU A 28 -10.62 -1.66 -10.02
C GLU A 28 -11.06 -1.80 -11.47
N LEU A 29 -10.45 -2.72 -12.23
CA LEU A 29 -10.83 -2.99 -13.61
C LEU A 29 -12.25 -3.56 -13.71
N GLU A 30 -12.60 -4.51 -12.84
CA GLU A 30 -13.96 -5.09 -12.79
C GLU A 30 -15.01 -4.03 -12.39
N HIS A 31 -14.69 -3.19 -11.40
CA HIS A 31 -15.56 -2.08 -11.00
C HIS A 31 -15.72 -1.05 -12.12
N ALA A 32 -14.63 -0.67 -12.81
CA ALA A 32 -14.69 0.28 -13.91
C ALA A 32 -15.40 -0.29 -15.15
N ALA A 33 -15.33 -1.61 -15.36
CA ALA A 33 -16.09 -2.29 -16.40
C ALA A 33 -17.59 -2.35 -16.07
N TYR A 34 -17.94 -2.29 -14.78
CA TYR A 34 -19.31 -2.26 -14.29
C TYR A 34 -19.88 -0.83 -14.32
N ASP A 35 -20.49 -0.47 -15.44
CA ASP A 35 -21.17 0.81 -15.63
C ASP A 35 -22.69 0.63 -15.48
N PRO A 36 -23.29 1.02 -14.33
CA PRO A 36 -24.73 0.87 -14.11
C PRO A 36 -25.56 1.75 -15.06
N ASP A 37 -25.03 2.87 -15.56
CA ASP A 37 -25.74 3.75 -16.49
C ASP A 37 -25.87 3.13 -17.88
N ARG A 38 -25.01 2.15 -18.21
CA ARG A 38 -25.10 1.34 -19.43
C ARG A 38 -26.07 0.17 -19.29
N ILE A 39 -26.52 -0.15 -18.08
CA ILE A 39 -27.47 -1.23 -17.83
C ILE A 39 -28.89 -0.68 -17.97
N ARG A 40 -29.58 -1.09 -19.03
CA ARG A 40 -31.01 -0.79 -19.18
C ARG A 40 -31.79 -1.54 -18.09
N LEU A 41 -32.26 -0.81 -17.09
CA LEU A 41 -33.11 -1.38 -16.05
C LEU A 41 -34.43 -1.88 -16.64
N LEU A 42 -34.80 -3.11 -16.28
CA LEU A 42 -36.09 -3.70 -16.61
C LEU A 42 -37.10 -3.29 -15.55
N ASP A 43 -38.11 -2.53 -15.97
CA ASP A 43 -39.24 -2.12 -15.10
C ASP A 43 -40.25 -3.27 -14.93
N ALA A 44 -39.76 -4.39 -14.39
CA ALA A 44 -40.52 -5.59 -14.12
C ALA A 44 -40.47 -5.87 -12.62
N ALA A 45 -41.62 -5.73 -11.97
CA ALA A 45 -41.76 -6.07 -10.56
C ALA A 45 -42.34 -7.47 -10.37
N VAL A 46 -41.95 -8.11 -9.28
CA VAL A 46 -42.47 -9.40 -8.83
C VAL A 46 -43.16 -9.25 -7.48
N HIS A 47 -44.20 -10.04 -7.27
CA HIS A 47 -44.81 -10.18 -5.96
C HIS A 47 -44.05 -11.24 -5.16
N ILE A 48 -43.75 -10.95 -3.90
CA ILE A 48 -43.15 -11.91 -2.97
C ILE A 48 -44.17 -12.12 -1.85
N ASP A 49 -44.76 -13.32 -1.81
CA ASP A 49 -45.68 -13.70 -0.74
C ASP A 49 -44.95 -13.62 0.62
N ASN A 50 -45.60 -13.01 1.62
CA ASN A 50 -45.05 -12.73 2.96
C ASN A 50 -43.88 -11.72 3.01
N ALA A 51 -43.67 -10.91 1.97
CA ALA A 51 -42.76 -9.77 2.09
C ALA A 51 -43.32 -8.73 3.09
N PRO A 52 -42.47 -8.10 3.91
CA PRO A 52 -42.89 -7.12 4.91
C PRO A 52 -43.42 -5.80 4.31
N SER A 53 -43.38 -5.66 2.99
CA SER A 53 -43.74 -4.44 2.26
C SER A 53 -44.80 -4.74 1.21
N SER A 54 -45.79 -3.85 1.08
CA SER A 54 -46.77 -3.86 -0.01
C SER A 54 -46.20 -3.34 -1.33
N VAL A 55 -44.95 -2.87 -1.35
CA VAL A 55 -44.27 -2.39 -2.55
C VAL A 55 -43.80 -3.58 -3.39
N PRO A 56 -44.14 -3.64 -4.69
CA PRO A 56 -43.65 -4.67 -5.60
C PRO A 56 -42.11 -4.71 -5.64
N PHE A 57 -41.53 -5.90 -5.49
CA PHE A 57 -40.07 -6.06 -5.49
C PHE A 57 -39.53 -5.99 -6.93
N ARG A 58 -38.44 -5.25 -7.14
CA ARG A 58 -37.78 -5.11 -8.44
C ARG A 58 -36.46 -5.87 -8.42
N PRO A 59 -36.44 -7.14 -8.83
CA PRO A 59 -35.27 -8.01 -8.68
C PRO A 59 -34.08 -7.54 -9.52
N HIS A 60 -34.33 -6.97 -10.71
CA HIS A 60 -33.27 -6.48 -11.57
C HIS A 60 -32.57 -5.26 -10.96
N ASP A 61 -33.34 -4.28 -10.47
CA ASP A 61 -32.80 -3.11 -9.76
C ASP A 61 -31.98 -3.56 -8.55
N ALA A 62 -32.54 -4.43 -7.70
CA ALA A 62 -31.87 -4.96 -6.52
C ALA A 62 -30.54 -5.67 -6.88
N ALA A 63 -30.52 -6.46 -7.95
CA ALA A 63 -29.30 -7.13 -8.42
C ALA A 63 -28.25 -6.11 -8.91
N VAL A 64 -28.65 -5.14 -9.74
CA VAL A 64 -27.73 -4.12 -10.28
C VAL A 64 -27.11 -3.28 -9.15
N PHE A 65 -27.92 -2.85 -8.17
CA PHE A 65 -27.40 -2.11 -7.02
C PHE A 65 -26.50 -2.98 -6.14
N THR A 66 -26.90 -4.24 -5.87
CA THR A 66 -26.08 -5.15 -5.06
C THR A 66 -24.71 -5.42 -5.70
N ILE A 67 -24.65 -5.62 -7.02
CA ILE A 67 -23.38 -5.83 -7.72
C ILE A 67 -22.49 -4.59 -7.61
N GLY A 68 -23.05 -3.39 -7.84
CA GLY A 68 -22.30 -2.13 -7.72
C GLY A 68 -21.74 -1.91 -6.31
N ASP A 69 -22.58 -2.12 -5.29
CA ASP A 69 -22.19 -2.05 -3.88
C ASP A 69 -21.07 -3.05 -3.54
N THR A 70 -21.20 -4.30 -4.01
CA THR A 70 -20.20 -5.34 -3.77
C THR A 70 -18.87 -4.98 -4.41
N LEU A 71 -18.87 -4.57 -5.68
CA LEU A 71 -17.64 -4.19 -6.38
C LEU A 71 -16.99 -2.97 -5.71
N SER A 72 -17.76 -1.96 -5.32
CA SER A 72 -17.28 -0.77 -4.61
C SER A 72 -16.61 -1.14 -3.27
N LYS A 73 -17.26 -2.02 -2.49
CA LYS A 73 -16.71 -2.53 -1.22
C LYS A 73 -15.42 -3.33 -1.45
N THR A 74 -15.39 -4.18 -2.46
CA THR A 74 -14.22 -5.00 -2.81
C THR A 74 -13.04 -4.13 -3.23
N VAL A 75 -13.25 -3.10 -4.06
CA VAL A 75 -12.21 -2.12 -4.42
C VAL A 75 -11.64 -1.45 -3.18
N ARG A 76 -12.49 -0.95 -2.28
CA ARG A 76 -12.05 -0.29 -1.06
C ARG A 76 -11.19 -1.21 -0.18
N VAL A 77 -11.68 -2.41 0.10
CA VAL A 77 -10.98 -3.40 0.94
C VAL A 77 -9.63 -3.80 0.34
N LEU A 78 -9.57 -4.04 -0.97
CA LEU A 78 -8.34 -4.46 -1.62
C LEU A 78 -7.33 -3.32 -1.78
N ARG A 79 -7.77 -2.08 -1.98
CA ARG A 79 -6.89 -0.89 -1.95
C ARG A 79 -6.25 -0.70 -0.57
N GLU A 80 -7.04 -0.77 0.48
CA GLU A 80 -6.56 -0.65 1.86
C GLU A 80 -5.57 -1.77 2.20
N LEU A 81 -5.90 -3.01 1.83
CA LEU A 81 -4.99 -4.14 2.01
C LEU A 81 -3.70 -3.99 1.21
N TYR A 82 -3.78 -3.51 -0.04
CA TYR A 82 -2.61 -3.24 -0.85
C TYR A 82 -1.72 -2.18 -0.20
N LEU A 83 -2.27 -1.02 0.17
CA LEU A 83 -1.53 0.02 0.87
C LEU A 83 -0.81 -0.52 2.12
N ASN A 84 -1.55 -1.23 2.98
CA ASN A 84 -1.01 -1.82 4.21
C ASN A 84 0.17 -2.76 3.94
N THR A 85 0.04 -3.66 2.96
CA THR A 85 1.12 -4.60 2.60
C THR A 85 2.29 -3.93 1.89
N ALA A 86 2.04 -2.90 1.07
CA ALA A 86 3.09 -2.13 0.39
C ALA A 86 3.93 -1.33 1.39
N LEU A 87 3.29 -0.68 2.37
CA LEU A 87 3.98 0.00 3.46
C LEU A 87 4.78 -0.97 4.32
N ALA A 88 4.19 -2.12 4.71
CA ALA A 88 4.89 -3.14 5.47
C ALA A 88 6.15 -3.65 4.73
N TYR A 89 6.05 -3.85 3.42
CA TYR A 89 7.17 -4.23 2.57
C TYR A 89 8.24 -3.14 2.50
N GLY A 90 7.87 -1.89 2.20
CA GLY A 90 8.81 -0.77 2.12
C GLY A 90 9.55 -0.53 3.44
N TYR A 91 8.79 -0.32 4.52
CA TYR A 91 9.35 0.04 5.84
C TYR A 91 10.01 -1.16 6.52
N GLY A 92 9.47 -2.36 6.36
CA GLY A 92 10.08 -3.58 6.87
C GLY A 92 11.44 -3.86 6.21
N THR A 93 11.56 -3.58 4.92
CA THR A 93 12.84 -3.72 4.21
C THR A 93 13.82 -2.61 4.57
N ALA A 94 13.36 -1.38 4.73
CA ALA A 94 14.19 -0.27 5.22
C ALA A 94 14.75 -0.55 6.63
N TRP A 95 13.91 -1.08 7.53
CA TRP A 95 14.33 -1.55 8.85
C TRP A 95 15.44 -2.60 8.74
N ALA A 96 15.25 -3.61 7.87
CA ALA A 96 16.24 -4.66 7.68
C ALA A 96 17.59 -4.09 7.19
N ILE A 97 17.58 -3.14 6.26
CA ILE A 97 18.80 -2.45 5.80
C ILE A 97 19.49 -1.76 6.96
N GLY A 98 18.76 -0.94 7.73
CA GLY A 98 19.30 -0.20 8.88
C GLY A 98 19.98 -1.14 9.88
N GLN A 99 19.31 -2.23 10.27
CA GLN A 99 19.88 -3.22 11.18
C GLN A 99 21.19 -3.83 10.65
N VAL A 100 21.26 -4.17 9.36
CA VAL A 100 22.48 -4.75 8.79
C VAL A 100 23.60 -3.72 8.69
N LEU A 101 23.28 -2.47 8.35
CA LEU A 101 24.26 -1.37 8.34
C LEU A 101 24.82 -1.09 9.74
N ASP A 102 24.00 -1.28 10.78
CA ASP A 102 24.41 -1.19 12.19
C ASP A 102 25.18 -2.43 12.69
N GLY A 103 25.55 -3.33 11.77
CA GLY A 103 26.32 -4.55 12.07
C GLY A 103 25.51 -5.65 12.77
N GLN A 104 24.19 -5.49 12.87
CA GLN A 104 23.31 -6.51 13.44
C GLN A 104 23.10 -7.67 12.46
N GLN A 105 22.67 -8.81 12.99
CA GLN A 105 22.41 -10.03 12.22
C GLN A 105 20.95 -10.48 12.40
N PRO A 106 19.96 -9.66 12.00
CA PRO A 106 18.57 -10.01 12.16
C PRO A 106 18.21 -11.22 11.29
N GLN A 107 17.52 -12.20 11.87
CA GLN A 107 17.06 -13.37 11.12
C GLN A 107 15.76 -13.12 10.34
N THR A 108 14.92 -12.19 10.81
CA THR A 108 13.62 -11.88 10.20
C THR A 108 13.28 -10.41 10.41
N VAL A 109 12.41 -9.88 9.55
CA VAL A 109 11.79 -8.56 9.75
C VAL A 109 10.84 -8.63 10.94
N LYS A 110 10.88 -7.62 11.82
CA LYS A 110 9.99 -7.54 12.99
C LYS A 110 9.02 -6.37 12.83
N LEU A 111 7.75 -6.70 12.56
CA LEU A 111 6.66 -5.73 12.48
C LEU A 111 5.60 -6.06 13.53
N GLY A 112 4.99 -5.04 14.12
CA GLY A 112 3.81 -5.21 14.96
C GLY A 112 2.54 -5.34 14.12
N ARG A 113 1.43 -5.74 14.75
CA ARG A 113 0.08 -5.58 14.19
C ARG A 113 -0.82 -4.79 15.13
N THR A 114 -1.74 -4.03 14.56
CA THR A 114 -2.83 -3.34 15.25
C THR A 114 -4.00 -4.31 15.47
N GLY A 115 -4.99 -3.92 16.29
CA GLY A 115 -6.14 -4.77 16.63
C GLY A 115 -7.08 -5.04 15.44
N ASP A 116 -7.10 -4.14 14.47
CA ASP A 116 -7.80 -4.21 13.18
C ASP A 116 -6.98 -4.93 12.09
N GLY A 117 -5.77 -5.40 12.41
CA GLY A 117 -4.98 -6.25 11.51
C GLY A 117 -4.01 -5.51 10.58
N HIS A 118 -3.88 -4.19 10.69
CA HIS A 118 -2.85 -3.42 9.97
C HIS A 118 -1.45 -3.71 10.53
N TYR A 119 -0.43 -3.54 9.68
CA TYR A 119 0.96 -3.59 10.14
C TYR A 119 1.27 -2.29 10.89
N LYS A 120 1.95 -2.41 12.03
CA LYS A 120 2.53 -1.26 12.72
C LYS A 120 3.88 -0.95 12.08
N LEU A 121 3.99 0.23 11.48
CA LEU A 121 5.25 0.71 10.93
C LEU A 121 6.24 0.98 12.07
N PRO A 122 7.53 0.69 11.89
CA PRO A 122 8.57 1.03 12.87
C PRO A 122 8.60 2.55 13.10
N ALA A 123 8.45 2.98 14.35
CA ALA A 123 8.31 4.40 14.69
C ALA A 123 9.56 5.22 14.35
N ASP A 124 10.73 4.59 14.40
CA ASP A 124 12.03 5.13 14.00
C ASP A 124 12.17 5.39 12.50
N LEU A 125 11.28 4.83 11.68
CA LEU A 125 11.24 5.00 10.24
C LEU A 125 10.05 5.85 9.76
N CYS A 126 9.25 6.37 10.70
CA CYS A 126 8.05 7.17 10.42
C CYS A 126 8.38 8.67 10.51
N PRO A 127 7.83 9.55 9.64
CA PRO A 127 6.86 9.27 8.58
C PRO A 127 7.47 8.62 7.34
N VAL A 128 8.75 8.80 7.07
CA VAL A 128 9.45 8.23 5.92
C VAL A 128 10.79 7.66 6.38
N PRO A 129 11.27 6.53 5.83
CA PRO A 129 12.57 5.98 6.20
C PRO A 129 13.70 7.03 6.07
N PRO A 130 14.70 7.02 6.97
CA PRO A 130 15.80 7.95 6.92
C PRO A 130 16.66 7.72 5.68
N ALA A 131 17.39 8.75 5.27
CA ALA A 131 18.41 8.60 4.23
C ALA A 131 19.49 7.61 4.70
N MET A 132 20.06 6.85 3.77
CA MET A 132 21.05 5.82 4.06
C MET A 132 22.36 6.07 3.29
N PRO A 133 23.22 7.00 3.72
CA PRO A 133 24.43 7.38 2.99
C PRO A 133 25.41 6.22 2.76
N ALA A 134 25.37 5.19 3.62
CA ALA A 134 26.17 3.98 3.44
C ALA A 134 25.85 3.22 2.13
N LEU A 135 24.72 3.53 1.49
CA LEU A 135 24.33 2.98 0.19
C LEU A 135 24.84 3.80 -1.01
N GLU A 136 25.54 4.93 -0.82
CA GLU A 136 25.96 5.82 -1.92
C GLU A 136 26.79 5.13 -3.00
N GLN A 137 27.54 4.09 -2.63
CA GLN A 137 28.35 3.31 -3.55
C GLN A 137 27.54 2.33 -4.42
N TRP A 138 26.30 2.06 -4.05
CA TRP A 138 25.41 1.21 -4.82
C TRP A 138 24.83 1.98 -6.01
N SER A 139 24.94 1.41 -7.22
CA SER A 139 24.48 2.03 -8.46
C SER A 139 22.99 2.40 -8.49
N GLY A 140 22.18 1.76 -7.64
CA GLY A 140 20.75 2.04 -7.50
C GLY A 140 20.40 3.18 -6.54
N TYR A 141 21.37 3.74 -5.81
CA TYR A 141 21.15 4.70 -4.72
C TYR A 141 20.31 5.90 -5.14
N ARG A 142 20.60 6.50 -6.31
CA ARG A 142 19.83 7.65 -6.81
C ARG A 142 18.35 7.33 -6.99
N LYS A 143 18.02 6.16 -7.53
CA LYS A 143 16.62 5.74 -7.73
C LYS A 143 15.94 5.47 -6.39
N PHE A 144 16.67 4.88 -5.44
CA PHE A 144 16.18 4.63 -4.08
C PHE A 144 15.87 5.92 -3.33
N GLU A 145 16.76 6.90 -3.34
CA GLU A 145 16.51 8.21 -2.73
C GLU A 145 15.39 8.98 -3.43
N GLN A 146 15.24 8.84 -4.76
CA GLN A 146 14.09 9.41 -5.48
C GLN A 146 12.77 8.77 -5.03
N ALA A 147 12.72 7.45 -4.86
CA ALA A 147 11.53 6.77 -4.36
C ALA A 147 11.22 7.15 -2.90
N ARG A 148 12.26 7.32 -2.08
CA ARG A 148 12.14 7.83 -0.70
C ARG A 148 11.58 9.25 -0.67
N ALA A 149 12.10 10.15 -1.51
CA ALA A 149 11.59 11.52 -1.64
C ALA A 149 10.13 11.53 -2.11
N ARG A 150 9.76 10.63 -3.04
CA ARG A 150 8.37 10.50 -3.47
C ARG A 150 7.43 10.08 -2.36
N LEU A 151 7.85 9.23 -1.43
CA LEU A 151 7.06 8.89 -0.24
C LEU A 151 6.86 10.12 0.66
N LEU A 152 7.90 10.94 0.84
CA LEU A 152 7.80 12.18 1.59
C LEU A 152 6.80 13.15 0.97
N ASP A 153 6.86 13.35 -0.35
CA ASP A 153 5.89 14.21 -1.06
C ASP A 153 4.44 13.74 -0.86
N ILE A 154 4.22 12.43 -0.77
CA ILE A 154 2.89 11.83 -0.58
C ILE A 154 2.41 12.00 0.86
N GLU A 155 3.28 11.81 1.85
CA GLU A 155 2.96 12.08 3.26
C GLU A 155 2.63 13.56 3.48
N ASP A 156 3.41 14.47 2.89
CA ASP A 156 3.13 15.91 2.95
C ASP A 156 1.79 16.25 2.30
N ALA A 157 1.46 15.66 1.15
CA ALA A 157 0.15 15.81 0.53
C ALA A 157 -0.99 15.24 1.39
N GLY A 158 -0.76 14.11 2.07
CA GLY A 158 -1.72 13.53 3.02
C GLY A 158 -2.05 14.48 4.17
N ASN A 159 -1.02 15.11 4.75
CA ASN A 159 -1.21 16.11 5.81
C ASN A 159 -2.00 17.34 5.31
N VAL A 160 -1.77 17.79 4.08
CA VAL A 160 -2.55 18.87 3.47
C VAL A 160 -4.01 18.45 3.27
N ALA A 161 -4.25 17.24 2.75
CA ALA A 161 -5.60 16.73 2.54
C ALA A 161 -6.38 16.62 3.86
N GLU A 162 -5.77 16.06 4.91
CA GLU A 162 -6.39 15.95 6.23
C GLU A 162 -6.67 17.33 6.84
N TYR A 163 -5.73 18.27 6.74
CA TYR A 163 -5.91 19.63 7.25
C TYR A 163 -7.08 20.35 6.57
N LEU A 164 -7.22 20.20 5.25
CA LEU A 164 -8.28 20.81 4.47
C LEU A 164 -9.64 20.12 4.69
N ASP A 165 -9.68 18.79 4.80
CA ASP A 165 -10.91 18.04 5.09
C ASP A 165 -11.55 18.41 6.43
N GLN A 166 -10.72 18.82 7.41
CA GLN A 166 -11.18 19.28 8.72
C GLN A 166 -11.73 20.72 8.72
N GLN A 167 -11.61 21.47 7.60
CA GLN A 167 -12.08 22.86 7.56
C GLN A 167 -13.61 22.92 7.42
N PRO A 168 -14.29 23.74 8.24
CA PRO A 168 -15.75 23.90 8.15
C PRO A 168 -16.21 24.63 6.89
N TYR A 169 -15.30 25.35 6.22
CA TYR A 169 -15.56 26.04 4.97
C TYR A 169 -14.30 25.99 4.10
N LEU A 170 -14.45 25.52 2.87
CA LEU A 170 -13.39 25.50 1.87
C LEU A 170 -13.65 26.59 0.83
N SER A 171 -12.66 27.42 0.53
CA SER A 171 -12.71 28.26 -0.65
C SER A 171 -12.52 27.42 -1.93
N ASP A 172 -12.88 27.95 -3.10
CA ASP A 172 -12.65 27.26 -4.38
C ASP A 172 -11.17 26.89 -4.60
N ARG A 173 -10.26 27.72 -4.07
CA ARG A 173 -8.83 27.44 -4.08
C ARG A 173 -8.49 26.25 -3.18
N ASP A 174 -9.02 26.23 -1.96
CA ASP A 174 -8.77 25.14 -1.02
C ASP A 174 -9.36 23.81 -1.53
N ALA A 175 -10.51 23.85 -2.19
CA ALA A 175 -11.09 22.69 -2.85
C ALA A 175 -10.19 22.16 -3.98
N THR A 176 -9.57 23.06 -4.75
CA THR A 176 -8.60 22.69 -5.79
C THR A 176 -7.35 22.06 -5.18
N ASP A 177 -6.82 22.66 -4.12
CA ASP A 177 -5.63 22.16 -3.42
C ASP A 177 -5.91 20.79 -2.75
N LEU A 178 -7.11 20.59 -2.18
CA LEU A 178 -7.56 19.32 -1.64
C LEU A 178 -7.64 18.23 -2.73
N HIS A 179 -8.23 18.53 -3.89
CA HIS A 179 -8.28 17.57 -4.99
C HIS A 179 -6.89 17.18 -5.49
N ALA A 180 -5.99 18.15 -5.67
CA ALA A 180 -4.61 17.86 -6.04
C ALA A 180 -3.89 16.99 -5.00
N ALA A 181 -4.10 17.25 -3.71
CA ALA A 181 -3.54 16.45 -2.62
C ALA A 181 -4.09 15.02 -2.62
N LEU A 182 -5.40 14.84 -2.80
CA LEU A 182 -6.04 13.52 -2.88
C LEU A 182 -5.55 12.70 -4.08
N ASP A 183 -5.33 13.35 -5.23
CA ASP A 183 -4.76 12.71 -6.43
C ASP A 183 -3.32 12.20 -6.17
N ILE A 184 -2.53 12.95 -5.41
CA ILE A 184 -1.18 12.51 -5.01
C ILE A 184 -1.27 11.31 -4.05
N VAL A 185 -2.14 11.39 -3.03
CA VAL A 185 -2.34 10.35 -2.01
C VAL A 185 -2.89 9.06 -2.62
N ALA A 186 -3.69 9.13 -3.69
CA ALA A 186 -4.17 7.95 -4.41
C ALA A 186 -3.03 7.04 -4.91
N GLY A 187 -1.85 7.60 -5.19
CA GLY A 187 -0.66 6.87 -5.60
C GLY A 187 0.21 6.31 -4.46
N HIS A 188 -0.24 6.40 -3.19
CA HIS A 188 0.57 6.05 -2.04
C HIS A 188 1.02 4.57 -2.04
N ALA A 189 0.09 3.64 -2.26
CA ALA A 189 0.41 2.21 -2.26
C ALA A 189 1.47 1.85 -3.33
N ASP A 190 1.36 2.43 -4.52
CA ASP A 190 2.33 2.20 -5.60
C ASP A 190 3.70 2.82 -5.30
N ALA A 191 3.75 4.00 -4.67
CA ALA A 191 5.00 4.60 -4.24
C ALA A 191 5.69 3.76 -3.15
N ALA A 192 4.94 3.27 -2.16
CA ALA A 192 5.44 2.39 -1.11
C ALA A 192 5.95 1.07 -1.68
N TYR A 193 5.21 0.48 -2.62
CA TYR A 193 5.64 -0.74 -3.31
C TYR A 193 6.92 -0.52 -4.13
N ALA A 194 6.99 0.56 -4.91
CA ALA A 194 8.16 0.90 -5.72
C ALA A 194 9.40 1.15 -4.85
N TYR A 195 9.23 1.84 -3.73
CA TYR A 195 10.27 1.99 -2.72
C TYR A 195 10.71 0.63 -2.16
N GLY A 196 9.78 -0.24 -1.80
CA GLY A 196 10.07 -1.59 -1.31
C GLY A 196 10.90 -2.44 -2.28
N VAL A 197 10.60 -2.38 -3.58
CA VAL A 197 11.39 -3.08 -4.63
C VAL A 197 12.84 -2.59 -4.67
N LEU A 198 13.03 -1.27 -4.56
CA LEU A 198 14.37 -0.67 -4.53
C LEU A 198 15.09 -0.97 -3.21
N ALA A 199 14.36 -0.94 -2.09
CA ALA A 199 14.87 -1.31 -0.78
C ALA A 199 15.30 -2.78 -0.74
N GLU A 200 14.54 -3.70 -1.33
CA GLU A 200 14.93 -5.11 -1.41
C GLU A 200 16.23 -5.26 -2.21
N SER A 201 16.36 -4.54 -3.32
CA SER A 201 17.59 -4.52 -4.10
C SER A 201 18.78 -3.95 -3.31
N ALA A 202 18.55 -2.89 -2.53
CA ALA A 202 19.56 -2.30 -1.64
C ALA A 202 19.97 -3.27 -0.52
N LEU A 203 19.03 -3.98 0.08
CA LEU A 203 19.32 -4.98 1.11
C LEU A 203 20.24 -6.08 0.56
N HIS A 204 19.97 -6.57 -0.65
CA HIS A 204 20.85 -7.55 -1.29
C HIS A 204 22.28 -7.03 -1.45
N PHE A 205 22.47 -5.76 -1.84
CA PHE A 205 23.78 -5.13 -1.90
C PHE A 205 24.49 -5.11 -0.53
N VAL A 206 23.79 -4.69 0.53
CA VAL A 206 24.37 -4.65 1.88
C VAL A 206 24.73 -6.05 2.39
N LEU A 207 23.87 -7.04 2.13
CA LEU A 207 24.12 -8.43 2.54
C LEU A 207 25.34 -9.05 1.84
N LEU A 208 25.64 -8.66 0.59
CA LEU A 208 26.86 -9.12 -0.09
C LEU A 208 28.12 -8.65 0.66
N ASN A 209 28.14 -7.39 1.10
CA ASN A 209 29.26 -6.84 1.87
C ASN A 209 29.39 -7.53 3.23
N ALA A 210 28.27 -7.74 3.93
CA ALA A 210 28.25 -8.45 5.21
C ALA A 210 28.73 -9.91 5.09
N LYS A 211 28.35 -10.61 4.02
CA LYS A 211 28.81 -11.98 3.74
C LYS A 211 30.32 -12.05 3.50
N ALA A 212 30.87 -11.11 2.73
CA ALA A 212 32.30 -11.04 2.49
C ALA A 212 33.08 -10.85 3.81
N GLN A 213 32.64 -9.91 4.65
CA GLN A 213 33.24 -9.67 5.97
C GLN A 213 33.18 -10.91 6.87
N HIS A 214 32.02 -11.55 6.97
CA HIS A 214 31.85 -12.76 7.80
C HIS A 214 32.71 -13.95 7.35
N THR A 215 32.99 -14.05 6.05
CA THR A 215 33.90 -15.07 5.50
C THR A 215 35.34 -14.78 5.86
N HIS A 216 35.76 -13.50 5.83
CA HIS A 216 37.10 -13.08 6.24
C HIS A 216 37.36 -13.21 7.73
N THR A 217 36.36 -13.06 8.60
CA THR A 217 36.52 -13.23 10.06
C THR A 217 36.58 -14.70 10.49
N ARG A 218 36.11 -15.63 9.65
CA ARG A 218 36.12 -17.07 9.92
C ARG A 218 37.31 -17.83 9.31
N ALA A 219 38.09 -17.19 8.46
CA ALA A 219 39.33 -17.72 7.86
C ALA A 219 40.54 -17.37 8.73
#